data_AF-A0A9X2C2G6-F1
#
_entry.id   AF-A0A9X2C2G6-F1
#
_cell.length_a   1.000
_cell.length_b   1.000
_cell.length_c   1.000
_cell.angle_alpha   90.00
_cell.angle_beta   90.00
_cell.angle_gamma   90.00
#
_symmetry.space_group_name_H-M   'P 1'
#
loop_
_entity.id
_entity.type
_entity.pdbx_description
1 polymer ?
#
loop_
_entity_poly.entity_id
_entity_poly.type
_entity_poly.pdbx_seq_one_letter_code
_entity_poly.pdbx_strand_id
1 'polypeptide(L)'
;MNSAEPEMPRRLAAQRLVAVPWRHAGLIAACAVVGGLASTMLWLPPAPERVAAARPHVQAIQDAPSEAAAGIDLRLDLDPGATQVADASPPPSTPPQWDDEIDAALRQAPPAAGVLMPATPEPARPDATLPGLVAGLLLGLLIAGLRELRGQRMRSAREAEWALGAPVLGTIPTLSARARGALLEPADAA
;
A
#
# COMPACT_ATOMS: atom_id res chain seq x y z
N MET A 1 70.24 -19.29 29.21
CA MET A 1 69.30 -20.31 28.72
C MET A 1 68.05 -20.23 29.58
N ASN A 2 66.97 -19.64 29.06
CA ASN A 2 65.59 -19.82 29.50
C ASN A 2 64.72 -19.08 28.48
N SER A 3 64.30 -19.83 27.47
CA SER A 3 63.35 -19.38 26.45
C SER A 3 61.95 -19.43 27.06
N ALA A 4 61.33 -18.28 27.24
CA ALA A 4 59.94 -18.17 27.63
C ALA A 4 59.07 -18.26 26.37
N GLU A 5 58.38 -19.39 26.19
CA GLU A 5 57.34 -19.53 25.18
C GLU A 5 56.08 -18.75 25.62
N PRO A 6 55.50 -17.90 24.76
CA PRO A 6 54.25 -17.23 25.07
C PRO A 6 53.07 -18.19 24.92
N GLU A 7 52.48 -18.58 26.05
CA GLU A 7 51.21 -19.29 26.14
C GLU A 7 50.09 -18.51 25.44
N MET A 8 49.62 -19.05 24.31
CA MET A 8 48.49 -18.51 23.56
C MET A 8 47.16 -19.01 24.18
N PRO A 9 46.27 -18.12 24.64
CA PRO A 9 45.09 -18.52 25.42
C PRO A 9 44.02 -19.19 24.54
N ARG A 10 43.84 -20.51 24.72
CA ARG A 10 42.83 -21.38 24.07
C ARG A 10 41.35 -21.08 24.42
N ARG A 11 41.01 -19.89 24.93
CA ARG A 11 39.65 -19.57 25.43
C ARG A 11 38.70 -18.90 24.42
N LEU A 12 39.07 -18.81 23.14
CA LEU A 12 38.25 -18.09 22.14
C LEU A 12 37.33 -18.98 21.27
N ALA A 13 37.40 -20.31 21.38
CA ALA A 13 36.66 -21.18 20.45
C ALA A 13 35.24 -21.58 20.91
N ALA A 14 34.87 -21.40 22.20
CA ALA A 14 33.63 -21.97 22.74
C ALA A 14 32.44 -20.99 22.83
N GLN A 15 32.57 -19.74 22.38
CA GLN A 15 31.55 -18.70 22.61
C GLN A 15 30.74 -18.28 21.36
N ARG A 16 30.75 -19.09 20.30
CA ARG A 16 30.10 -18.77 19.01
C ARG A 16 28.84 -19.57 18.64
N LEU A 17 28.23 -20.24 19.60
CA LEU A 17 26.93 -20.91 19.48
C LEU A 17 26.25 -20.61 20.82
N VAL A 18 25.22 -19.79 21.00
CA VAL A 18 23.97 -19.62 20.27
C VAL A 18 23.46 -18.23 20.66
N ALA A 19 23.71 -17.22 19.83
CA ALA A 19 23.05 -15.93 19.95
C ALA A 19 22.13 -15.77 18.74
N VAL A 20 21.11 -16.63 18.68
CA VAL A 20 19.98 -16.40 17.76
C VAL A 20 19.38 -15.06 18.19
N PRO A 21 19.35 -14.05 17.31
CA PRO A 21 19.05 -12.70 17.73
C PRO A 21 17.58 -12.63 18.13
N TRP A 22 17.36 -12.48 19.44
CA TRP A 22 16.08 -12.17 20.10
C TRP A 22 15.31 -11.00 19.48
N ARG A 23 15.93 -10.26 18.56
CA ARG A 23 15.35 -9.14 17.82
C ARG A 23 14.18 -9.52 16.91
N HIS A 24 14.03 -10.80 16.54
CA HIS A 24 12.91 -11.24 15.70
C HIS A 24 11.77 -11.92 16.48
N ALA A 25 12.01 -12.37 17.70
CA ALA A 25 10.99 -13.04 18.51
C ALA A 25 9.81 -12.09 18.85
N GLY A 26 10.11 -10.83 19.18
CA GLY A 26 9.08 -9.82 19.44
C GLY A 26 8.26 -9.46 18.19
N LEU A 27 8.88 -9.42 17.01
CA LEU A 27 8.20 -9.11 15.75
C LEU A 27 7.24 -10.23 15.34
N ILE A 28 7.65 -11.49 15.50
CA ILE A 28 6.80 -12.65 15.19
C ILE A 28 5.60 -12.70 16.14
N ALA A 29 5.80 -12.43 17.43
CA ALA A 29 4.71 -12.36 18.41
C ALA A 29 3.72 -11.22 18.08
N ALA A 30 4.21 -10.03 17.72
CA ALA A 30 3.35 -8.92 17.33
C ALA A 30 2.56 -9.21 16.04
N CYS A 31 3.19 -9.81 15.03
CA CYS A 31 2.50 -10.22 13.80
C CYS A 31 1.44 -11.30 14.05
N ALA A 32 1.71 -12.25 14.95
CA ALA A 32 0.73 -13.29 15.30
C ALA A 32 -0.51 -12.71 16.01
N VAL A 33 -0.32 -11.72 16.90
CA VAL A 33 -1.43 -11.06 17.60
C VAL A 33 -2.27 -10.21 16.63
N VAL A 34 -1.62 -9.42 15.77
CA VAL A 34 -2.34 -8.58 14.79
C VAL A 34 -3.04 -9.44 13.73
N GLY A 35 -2.38 -10.49 13.22
CA GLY A 35 -2.98 -11.44 12.29
C GLY A 35 -4.16 -12.21 12.92
N GLY A 36 -4.04 -12.58 14.19
CA GLY A 36 -5.13 -13.22 14.95
C GLY A 36 -6.35 -12.32 15.09
N LEU A 37 -6.15 -11.05 15.47
CA LEU A 37 -7.23 -10.06 15.61
C LEU A 37 -7.90 -9.70 14.28
N ALA A 38 -7.12 -9.59 13.20
CA ALA A 38 -7.69 -9.37 11.86
C ALA A 38 -8.49 -10.59 11.38
N SER A 39 -8.02 -11.79 11.67
CA SER A 39 -8.72 -13.04 11.32
C SER A 39 -10.03 -13.18 12.09
N THR A 40 -10.08 -12.84 13.39
CA THR A 40 -11.34 -12.88 14.15
C THR A 40 -12.35 -11.82 13.71
N MET A 41 -11.90 -10.67 13.20
CA MET A 41 -12.77 -9.65 12.60
C MET A 41 -13.29 -10.07 11.22
N LEU A 42 -12.46 -10.75 10.42
CA LEU A 42 -12.86 -11.22 9.09
C LEU A 42 -13.78 -12.46 9.14
N TRP A 43 -13.71 -13.21 10.23
CA TRP A 43 -14.53 -14.41 10.46
C TRP A 43 -15.66 -14.20 11.46
N LEU A 44 -15.96 -12.95 11.82
CA LEU A 44 -17.22 -12.66 12.50
C LEU A 44 -18.35 -12.92 11.50
N PRO A 45 -19.20 -13.95 11.74
CA PRO A 45 -20.25 -14.29 10.80
C PRO A 45 -21.15 -13.08 10.60
N PRO A 46 -21.57 -12.77 9.36
CA PRO A 46 -22.58 -11.75 9.15
C PRO A 46 -23.78 -12.16 10.00
N ALA A 47 -24.20 -11.28 10.92
CA ALA A 47 -25.28 -11.56 11.86
C ALA A 47 -26.42 -12.26 11.09
N PRO A 48 -26.85 -13.47 11.48
CA PRO A 48 -27.73 -14.32 10.68
C PRO A 48 -29.04 -13.62 10.31
N GLU A 49 -29.45 -12.64 11.11
CA GLU A 49 -30.59 -11.77 10.84
C GLU A 49 -30.44 -10.91 9.58
N ARG A 50 -29.23 -10.43 9.25
CA ARG A 50 -28.97 -9.64 8.03
C ARG A 50 -29.05 -10.51 6.78
N VAL A 51 -28.59 -11.75 6.87
CA VAL A 51 -28.67 -12.72 5.77
C VAL A 51 -30.12 -13.17 5.57
N ALA A 52 -30.88 -13.38 6.65
CA ALA A 52 -32.31 -13.68 6.58
C ALA A 52 -33.13 -12.53 5.95
N ALA A 53 -32.79 -11.28 6.28
CA ALA A 53 -33.46 -10.10 5.73
C ALA A 53 -33.13 -9.84 4.25
N ALA A 54 -31.91 -10.19 3.78
CA ALA A 54 -31.50 -10.00 2.39
C ALA A 54 -32.03 -11.08 1.43
N ARG A 55 -32.38 -12.27 1.94
CA ARG A 55 -32.87 -13.40 1.16
C ARG A 55 -34.06 -13.09 0.23
N PRO A 56 -35.14 -12.41 0.67
CA PRO A 56 -36.27 -12.13 -0.22
C PRO A 56 -35.92 -11.19 -1.39
N HIS A 57 -34.95 -10.28 -1.24
CA HIS A 57 -34.54 -9.39 -2.33
C HIS A 57 -33.75 -10.10 -3.42
N VAL A 58 -32.84 -11.02 -3.03
CA VAL A 58 -32.11 -11.84 -4.00
C VAL A 58 -33.08 -12.78 -4.75
N GLN A 59 -34.05 -13.34 -4.03
CA GLN A 59 -35.09 -14.18 -4.62
C GLN A 59 -35.92 -13.39 -5.66
N ALA A 60 -36.33 -12.16 -5.32
CA ALA A 60 -37.08 -11.30 -6.24
C ALA A 60 -36.32 -10.93 -7.52
N ILE A 61 -34.98 -10.81 -7.46
CA ILE A 61 -34.15 -10.55 -8.64
C ILE A 61 -33.99 -11.82 -9.48
N GLN A 62 -33.93 -13.00 -8.87
CA GLN A 62 -33.83 -14.28 -9.59
C GLN A 62 -35.16 -14.68 -10.24
N ASP A 63 -36.27 -14.38 -9.56
CA ASP A 63 -37.62 -14.68 -10.05
C ASP A 63 -38.10 -13.62 -11.05
N ALA A 64 -37.39 -12.49 -11.19
CA ALA A 64 -37.69 -11.50 -12.20
C ALA A 64 -37.53 -12.15 -13.59
N PRO A 65 -38.58 -12.17 -14.42
CA PRO A 65 -38.51 -12.79 -15.72
C PRO A 65 -37.43 -12.07 -16.55
N SER A 66 -36.52 -12.86 -17.12
CA SER A 66 -35.39 -12.41 -17.94
C SER A 66 -35.86 -11.88 -19.31
N GLU A 67 -36.93 -11.09 -19.33
CA GLU A 67 -37.45 -10.44 -20.53
C GLU A 67 -36.51 -9.34 -21.04
N ALA A 68 -35.57 -8.88 -20.21
CA ALA A 68 -34.52 -7.94 -20.62
C ALA A 68 -33.32 -8.59 -21.34
N ALA A 69 -33.20 -9.93 -21.34
CA ALA A 69 -32.09 -10.62 -22.01
C ALA A 69 -32.36 -10.98 -23.48
N ALA A 70 -33.55 -10.67 -24.01
CA ALA A 70 -33.95 -11.05 -25.36
C ALA A 70 -33.36 -10.16 -26.50
N GLY A 71 -32.43 -9.24 -26.22
CA GLY A 71 -31.96 -8.31 -27.26
C GLY A 71 -30.54 -7.77 -27.17
N ILE A 72 -29.77 -8.09 -26.14
CA ILE A 72 -28.36 -7.64 -26.07
C ILE A 72 -27.48 -8.77 -26.60
N ASP A 73 -27.39 -8.85 -27.93
CA ASP A 73 -26.39 -9.63 -28.64
C ASP A 73 -25.03 -8.92 -28.43
N LEU A 74 -24.41 -9.14 -27.27
CA LEU A 74 -23.04 -8.74 -26.95
C LEU A 74 -22.08 -9.62 -27.75
N ARG A 75 -22.16 -9.51 -29.07
CA ARG A 75 -21.18 -10.02 -29.99
C ARG A 75 -19.96 -9.10 -29.86
N LEU A 76 -19.14 -9.39 -28.86
CA LEU A 76 -17.78 -8.89 -28.75
C LEU A 76 -17.03 -9.35 -30.01
N ASP A 77 -17.02 -8.50 -31.03
CA ASP A 77 -16.11 -8.58 -32.18
C ASP A 77 -14.68 -8.34 -31.65
N LEU A 78 -14.14 -9.36 -31.01
CA LEU A 78 -12.73 -9.49 -30.71
C LEU A 78 -12.06 -9.88 -32.03
N ASP A 79 -11.68 -8.88 -32.82
CA ASP A 79 -10.86 -9.07 -34.01
C ASP A 79 -9.46 -9.57 -33.58
N PRO A 80 -9.10 -10.86 -33.80
CA PRO A 80 -7.89 -11.45 -33.25
C PRO A 80 -6.67 -11.28 -34.17
N GLY A 81 -6.59 -10.15 -34.89
CA GLY A 81 -5.73 -10.05 -36.09
C GLY A 81 -4.65 -8.97 -36.14
N ALA A 82 -4.56 -8.02 -35.20
CA ALA A 82 -3.69 -6.84 -35.37
C ALA A 82 -2.40 -6.88 -34.53
N THR A 83 -1.49 -7.81 -34.83
CA THR A 83 -0.07 -7.69 -34.46
C THR A 83 0.74 -7.27 -35.68
N GLN A 84 0.77 -5.97 -35.98
CA GLN A 84 1.80 -5.41 -36.83
C GLN A 84 2.38 -4.15 -36.19
N VAL A 85 3.53 -4.34 -35.54
CA VAL A 85 4.39 -3.31 -34.99
C VAL A 85 5.06 -2.61 -36.17
N ALA A 86 4.56 -1.43 -36.54
CA ALA A 86 5.21 -0.54 -37.49
C ALA A 86 5.62 0.76 -36.79
N ASP A 87 6.90 1.05 -36.90
CA ASP A 87 7.67 2.18 -36.36
C ASP A 87 7.28 3.51 -37.04
N ALA A 88 6.05 3.96 -36.80
CA ALA A 88 5.57 5.25 -37.28
C ALA A 88 5.37 6.18 -36.08
N SER A 89 6.08 7.32 -36.07
CA SER A 89 5.81 8.41 -35.14
C SER A 89 4.31 8.73 -35.16
N PRO A 90 3.63 8.70 -34.01
CA PRO A 90 2.19 8.93 -33.99
C PRO A 90 1.90 10.35 -34.52
N PRO A 91 0.93 10.51 -35.43
CA PRO A 91 0.46 11.84 -35.81
C PRO A 91 -0.05 12.56 -34.55
N PRO A 92 0.00 13.91 -34.51
CA PRO A 92 -0.53 14.68 -33.40
C PRO A 92 -1.98 14.26 -33.17
N SER A 93 -2.23 13.62 -32.04
CA SER A 93 -3.55 13.18 -31.62
C SER A 93 -4.41 14.41 -31.39
N THR A 94 -5.28 14.69 -32.36
CA THR A 94 -6.38 15.63 -32.17
C THR A 94 -7.18 15.12 -30.96
N PRO A 95 -7.39 15.95 -29.91
CA PRO A 95 -8.15 15.50 -28.75
C PRO A 95 -9.53 15.01 -29.23
N PRO A 96 -9.98 13.85 -28.74
CA PRO A 96 -11.25 13.27 -29.14
C PRO A 96 -12.38 14.27 -28.84
N GLN A 97 -13.21 14.55 -29.84
CA GLN A 97 -14.31 15.53 -29.83
C GLN A 97 -15.48 15.16 -28.89
N TRP A 98 -15.23 14.31 -27.90
CA TRP A 98 -16.25 13.68 -27.06
C TRP A 98 -16.93 14.70 -26.14
N ASP A 99 -16.23 15.79 -25.82
CA ASP A 99 -16.76 16.83 -24.94
C ASP A 99 -18.01 17.49 -25.53
N ASP A 100 -18.06 17.69 -26.85
CA ASP A 100 -19.23 18.32 -27.51
C ASP A 100 -20.45 17.38 -27.55
N GLU A 101 -20.22 16.08 -27.69
CA GLU A 101 -21.28 15.07 -27.80
C GLU A 101 -21.91 14.76 -26.44
N ILE A 102 -21.11 14.69 -25.38
CA ILE A 102 -21.59 14.53 -24.01
C ILE A 102 -22.45 15.74 -23.60
N ASP A 103 -22.00 16.94 -23.96
CA ASP A 103 -22.72 18.17 -23.61
C ASP A 103 -24.03 18.32 -24.41
N ALA A 104 -24.05 17.86 -25.67
CA ALA A 104 -25.27 17.77 -26.48
C ALA A 104 -26.25 16.72 -25.91
N ALA A 105 -25.75 15.56 -25.47
CA ALA A 105 -26.57 14.51 -24.87
C ALA A 105 -27.16 14.96 -23.52
N LEU A 106 -26.40 15.66 -22.69
CA LEU A 106 -26.86 16.22 -21.42
C LEU A 106 -27.95 17.27 -21.61
N ARG A 107 -27.90 18.07 -22.68
CA ARG A 107 -28.94 19.05 -23.01
C ARG A 107 -30.23 18.42 -23.56
N GLN A 108 -30.13 17.23 -24.15
CA GLN A 108 -31.29 16.52 -24.70
C GLN A 108 -31.98 15.59 -23.69
N ALA A 109 -31.33 15.30 -22.55
CA ALA A 109 -31.95 14.52 -21.50
C ALA A 109 -33.21 15.27 -20.99
N PRO A 110 -34.42 14.69 -21.12
CA PRO A 110 -35.62 15.31 -20.57
C PRO A 110 -35.40 15.52 -19.06
N PRO A 111 -35.88 16.65 -18.49
CA PRO A 111 -35.77 16.87 -17.06
C PRO A 111 -36.41 15.68 -16.38
N ALA A 112 -35.60 14.87 -15.70
CA ALA A 112 -36.09 13.73 -14.96
C ALA A 112 -37.14 14.27 -14.00
N ALA A 113 -38.41 14.06 -14.34
CA ALA A 113 -39.53 14.40 -13.49
C ALA A 113 -39.33 13.54 -12.26
N GLY A 114 -38.66 14.12 -11.26
CA GLY A 114 -38.28 13.46 -10.04
C GLY A 114 -39.55 12.98 -9.39
N VAL A 115 -39.85 11.70 -9.58
CA VAL A 115 -40.76 10.98 -8.71
C VAL A 115 -40.06 11.02 -7.36
N LEU A 116 -40.45 12.01 -6.56
CA LEU A 116 -40.08 12.13 -5.15
C LEU A 116 -40.78 10.99 -4.43
N MET A 117 -40.31 9.76 -4.66
CA MET A 117 -40.58 8.68 -3.73
C MET A 117 -40.02 9.15 -2.40
N PRO A 118 -40.84 9.21 -1.34
CA PRO A 118 -40.37 9.59 -0.02
C PRO A 118 -39.23 8.64 0.33
N ALA A 119 -38.02 9.20 0.45
CA ALA A 119 -36.85 8.45 0.83
C ALA A 119 -37.16 7.76 2.16
N THR A 120 -37.38 6.45 2.10
CA THR A 120 -37.48 5.60 3.26
C THR A 120 -36.20 5.87 4.06
N PRO A 121 -36.30 6.24 5.36
CA PRO A 121 -35.13 6.57 6.15
C PRO A 121 -34.22 5.35 6.16
N GLU A 122 -33.11 5.45 5.41
CA GLU A 122 -32.09 4.42 5.36
C GLU A 122 -31.63 4.20 6.81
N PRO A 123 -31.63 2.95 7.30
CA PRO A 123 -31.22 2.67 8.65
C PRO A 123 -29.80 3.20 8.83
N ALA A 124 -29.63 4.13 9.77
CA ALA A 124 -28.38 4.82 10.04
C ALA A 124 -27.24 3.81 10.07
N ARG A 125 -26.45 3.77 8.99
CA ARG A 125 -25.32 2.86 8.88
C ARG A 125 -24.35 3.31 9.97
N PRO A 126 -23.90 2.41 10.85
CA PRO A 126 -22.93 2.80 11.87
C PRO A 126 -21.72 3.39 11.15
N ASP A 127 -21.30 4.58 11.58
CA ASP A 127 -20.19 5.35 11.02
C ASP A 127 -18.87 4.56 11.09
N ALA A 128 -18.68 3.65 10.14
CA ALA A 128 -17.50 2.80 10.01
C ALA A 128 -16.29 3.55 9.42
N THR A 129 -16.47 4.83 9.07
CA THR A 129 -15.44 5.70 8.50
C THR A 129 -14.34 6.00 9.52
N LEU A 130 -14.72 6.26 10.78
CA LEU A 130 -13.79 6.59 11.85
C LEU A 130 -12.84 5.42 12.21
N PRO A 131 -13.31 4.18 12.45
CA PRO A 131 -12.40 3.08 12.72
C PRO A 131 -11.50 2.75 11.51
N GLY A 132 -11.99 2.91 10.28
CA GLY A 132 -11.19 2.72 9.07
C GLY A 132 -10.01 3.70 8.98
N LEU A 133 -10.26 4.99 9.27
CA LEU A 133 -9.22 6.01 9.29
C LEU A 133 -8.17 5.76 10.38
N VAL A 134 -8.62 5.41 11.60
CA VAL A 134 -7.71 5.11 12.71
C VAL A 134 -6.85 3.88 12.38
N ALA A 135 -7.44 2.82 11.83
CA ALA A 135 -6.71 1.62 11.42
C ALA A 135 -5.70 1.92 10.31
N GLY A 136 -6.08 2.68 9.29
CA GLY A 136 -5.19 3.09 8.21
C GLY A 136 -4.01 3.94 8.70
N LEU A 137 -4.26 4.88 9.61
CA LEU A 137 -3.22 5.71 10.21
C LEU A 137 -2.23 4.87 11.03
N LEU A 138 -2.73 3.97 11.89
CA LEU A 138 -1.89 3.07 12.68
C LEU A 138 -1.04 2.16 11.80
N LEU A 139 -1.62 1.62 10.72
CA LEU A 139 -0.90 0.80 9.76
C LEU A 139 0.18 1.61 9.04
N GLY A 140 -0.13 2.83 8.60
CA GLY A 140 0.84 3.73 7.99
C GLY A 140 2.00 4.08 8.93
N LEU A 141 1.69 4.39 10.20
CA LEU A 141 2.70 4.71 11.22
C LEU A 141 3.60 3.50 11.53
N LEU A 142 3.01 2.30 11.58
CA LEU A 142 3.74 1.06 11.79
C LEU A 142 4.71 0.79 10.63
N ILE A 143 4.26 0.96 9.38
CA ILE A 143 5.12 0.80 8.20
C ILE A 143 6.24 1.83 8.18
N ALA A 144 5.94 3.09 8.48
CA ALA A 144 6.93 4.16 8.57
C ALA A 144 7.96 3.88 9.68
N GLY A 145 7.50 3.46 10.86
CA GLY A 145 8.37 3.09 11.98
C GLY A 145 9.24 1.87 11.64
N LEU A 146 8.68 0.84 11.01
CA LEU A 146 9.43 -0.32 10.52
C LEU A 146 10.48 0.07 9.48
N ARG A 147 10.17 1.03 8.60
CA ARG A 147 11.13 1.55 7.61
C ARG A 147 12.30 2.26 8.28
N GLU A 148 12.05 3.08 9.30
CA GLU A 148 13.12 3.74 10.07
C GLU A 148 13.93 2.73 10.90
N LEU A 149 13.25 1.80 11.58
CA LEU A 149 13.90 0.75 12.40
C LEU A 149 14.71 -0.24 11.58
N ARG A 150 14.26 -0.56 10.37
CA ARG A 150 15.05 -1.36 9.42
C ARG A 150 16.30 -0.63 8.97
N GLY A 151 16.42 0.66 9.24
CA GLY A 151 17.65 1.40 8.99
C GLY A 151 18.10 1.25 7.55
N GLN A 152 17.15 1.20 6.59
CA GLN A 152 17.40 1.25 5.14
C GLN A 152 17.94 2.62 4.69
N ARG A 153 18.71 3.27 5.54
CA ARG A 153 19.69 4.24 5.09
C ARG A 153 20.78 3.39 4.44
N MET A 154 20.92 3.49 3.13
CA MET A 154 22.00 2.84 2.37
C MET A 154 23.31 3.06 3.13
N ARG A 155 23.79 2.01 3.79
CA ARG A 155 24.88 2.15 4.77
C ARG A 155 26.23 2.25 4.09
N SER A 156 26.27 1.97 2.79
CA SER A 156 27.47 2.11 1.98
C SER A 156 27.15 2.79 0.65
N ALA A 157 28.13 3.56 0.17
CA ALA A 157 28.09 4.14 -1.18
C ALA A 157 27.86 3.08 -2.26
N ARG A 158 28.38 1.86 -2.06
CA ARG A 158 28.21 0.74 -2.98
C ARG A 158 26.76 0.25 -3.09
N GLU A 159 26.03 0.28 -1.98
CA GLU A 159 24.60 -0.08 -1.92
C GLU A 159 23.74 0.99 -2.60
N ALA A 160 24.13 2.26 -2.46
CA ALA A 160 23.50 3.37 -3.17
C ALA A 160 23.75 3.31 -4.68
N GLU A 161 24.97 3.01 -5.10
CA GLU A 161 25.34 2.83 -6.51
C GLU A 161 24.55 1.70 -7.17
N TRP A 162 24.42 0.55 -6.48
CA TRP A 162 23.65 -0.59 -6.97
C TRP A 162 22.15 -0.29 -7.10
N ALA A 163 21.57 0.42 -6.14
CA ALA A 163 20.13 0.68 -6.14
C ALA A 163 19.71 1.84 -7.04
N LEU A 164 20.57 2.85 -7.22
CA LEU A 164 20.28 4.01 -8.05
C LEU A 164 20.74 3.83 -9.51
N GLY A 165 21.59 2.83 -9.78
CA GLY A 165 22.18 2.64 -11.11
C GLY A 165 23.07 3.80 -11.55
N ALA A 166 23.52 4.63 -10.59
CA ALA A 166 24.30 5.82 -10.82
C ALA A 166 25.54 5.83 -9.90
N PRO A 167 26.71 6.23 -10.41
CA PRO A 167 27.93 6.28 -9.60
C PRO A 167 27.80 7.34 -8.50
N VAL A 168 28.21 6.99 -7.27
CA VAL A 168 28.22 7.93 -6.14
C VAL A 168 29.40 8.88 -6.30
N LEU A 169 29.12 10.14 -6.64
CA LEU A 169 30.15 11.17 -6.91
C LEU A 169 30.90 11.66 -5.67
N GLY A 170 30.37 11.40 -4.47
CA GLY A 170 31.03 11.75 -3.22
C GLY A 170 30.16 11.43 -2.02
N THR A 171 30.80 11.22 -0.86
CA THR A 171 30.13 11.13 0.43
C THR A 171 30.42 12.39 1.23
N ILE A 172 29.38 12.99 1.82
CA ILE A 172 29.58 14.10 2.75
C ILE A 172 29.98 13.48 4.09
N PRO A 173 31.20 13.73 4.59
CA PRO A 173 31.60 13.21 5.88
C PRO A 173 30.68 13.77 6.96
N THR A 174 30.15 12.88 7.81
CA THR A 174 29.37 13.33 8.96
C THR A 174 30.32 14.01 9.94
N LEU A 175 30.29 15.34 9.99
CA LEU A 175 31.00 16.11 11.01
C LEU A 175 30.57 15.62 12.39
N SER A 176 31.54 15.32 13.26
CA SER A 176 31.25 14.98 14.65
C SER A 176 30.51 16.13 15.32
N ALA A 177 29.66 15.83 16.31
CA ALA A 177 28.90 16.87 17.03
C ALA A 177 29.81 17.97 17.60
N ARG A 178 31.05 17.61 18.00
CA ARG A 178 32.08 18.54 18.46
C ARG A 178 32.59 19.47 17.35
N ALA A 179 32.86 18.94 16.16
CA ALA A 179 33.27 19.75 15.02
C ALA A 179 32.15 20.68 14.54
N ARG A 180 30.89 20.21 14.63
CA ARG A 180 29.72 21.03 14.30
C ARG A 180 29.51 22.16 15.33
N GLY A 181 29.73 21.89 16.62
CA GLY A 181 29.70 22.91 17.67
C GLY A 181 30.76 23.99 17.45
N ALA A 182 32.00 23.59 17.14
CA ALA A 182 33.10 24.53 16.88
C ALA A 182 32.88 25.43 15.65
N LEU A 183 32.07 24.99 14.67
CA LEU A 183 31.70 25.80 13.50
C LEU A 183 30.53 26.75 13.77
N LEU A 184 29.69 26.43 14.76
CA LEU A 184 28.49 27.20 15.11
C LEU A 184 28.73 28.21 16.22
N GLU A 185 29.82 28.07 16.97
CA GLU A 185 30.24 29.05 17.98
C GLU A 185 30.77 30.29 17.22
N PRO A 186 30.02 31.40 17.18
CA PRO A 186 30.46 32.60 16.48
C PRO A 186 31.69 33.14 17.20
N ALA A 187 32.71 33.54 16.43
CA ALA A 187 33.95 34.12 16.94
C ALA A 187 33.78 35.53 17.55
N ASP A 188 32.61 35.83 18.15
CA ASP A 188 32.21 37.14 18.66
C ASP A 188 32.63 37.38 20.13
N ALA A 189 33.68 36.71 20.58
CA ALA A 189 34.23 36.89 21.94
C ALA A 189 35.66 37.46 21.92
N ALA A 190 35.98 38.31 20.95
CA ALA A 190 37.23 39.06 20.88
C ALA A 190 36.97 40.58 20.85
#